data_AF-A0A9X8D9S1-F1
#
_entry.id   AF-A0A9X8D9S1-F1
#
_cell.length_a   1.000
_cell.length_b   1.000
_cell.length_c   1.000
_cell.angle_alpha   90.00
_cell.angle_beta   90.00
_cell.angle_gamma   90.00
#
_symmetry.space_group_name_H-M   'P 1'
#
loop_
_entity.id
_entity.type
_entity.pdbx_description
1 polymer ?
#
loop_
_entity_poly.entity_id
_entity_poly.type
_entity_poly.pdbx_seq_one_letter_code
_entity_poly.pdbx_strand_id
1 'polypeptide(L)'
;MNPQALREPVSPQSDALDARATEMHALLRKPLPSAAAPAWTGSALGTVVQSLPDGRFVVEPQQGGAPWHCPLAASCLLQPSTGDVVLVAGPQRDQLFLIAVVTQADPSQSQLVTDGDLTIRSRRGGIALQAPDFSLQADKATLDINDMTYRGAEVRVTALVARFVGRTLETVLDRLSLLTRTSFRLIEEVEQVRAGQIDMQASESLRLHAKNTFVTSKALVKVDAEQIHMG
;
A
#
# COMPACT_ATOMS: atom_id res chain seq x y z
N MET A 1 -25.04 68.42 96.41
CA MET A 1 -25.21 69.09 95.11
C MET A 1 -25.35 68.01 94.05
N ASN A 2 -26.51 67.95 93.38
CA ASN A 2 -26.71 67.24 92.11
C ASN A 2 -26.49 68.28 90.99
N PRO A 3 -26.00 67.88 89.80
CA PRO A 3 -26.99 67.64 88.75
C PRO A 3 -26.73 66.41 87.84
N GLN A 4 -27.86 65.87 87.39
CA GLN A 4 -28.17 65.09 86.18
C GLN A 4 -27.51 65.66 84.90
N ALA A 5 -27.42 65.01 83.74
CA ALA A 5 -27.60 63.66 83.19
C ALA A 5 -27.31 63.81 81.68
N LEU A 6 -26.87 62.76 80.99
CA LEU A 6 -27.27 62.42 79.60
C LEU A 6 -26.57 61.12 79.18
N ARG A 7 -27.39 60.09 78.94
CA ARG A 7 -27.04 58.86 78.19
C ARG A 7 -27.42 59.10 76.73
N GLU A 8 -26.54 58.75 75.80
CA GLU A 8 -26.91 58.27 74.46
C GLU A 8 -25.89 57.21 73.96
N PRO A 9 -26.26 56.30 73.03
CA PRO A 9 -25.57 55.03 72.83
C PRO A 9 -25.06 54.77 71.38
N VAL A 10 -24.34 53.65 71.20
CA VAL A 10 -24.10 52.86 69.96
C VAL A 10 -23.06 53.38 68.94
N SER A 11 -22.02 52.58 68.68
CA SER A 11 -21.87 51.83 67.39
C SER A 11 -20.63 50.93 67.34
N PRO A 12 -20.78 49.65 66.94
CA PRO A 12 -19.66 48.74 66.68
C PRO A 12 -19.17 48.95 65.24
N GLN A 13 -18.02 49.61 65.06
CA GLN A 13 -17.41 49.80 63.74
C GLN A 13 -16.38 48.71 63.38
N SER A 14 -16.13 47.71 64.24
CA SER A 14 -15.15 46.65 63.97
C SER A 14 -15.68 45.46 63.17
N ASP A 15 -16.98 45.13 63.26
CA ASP A 15 -17.53 43.93 62.62
C ASP A 15 -17.82 44.10 61.11
N ALA A 16 -17.91 45.34 60.62
CA ALA A 16 -18.27 45.60 59.22
C ALA A 16 -17.09 45.39 58.23
N LEU A 17 -15.85 45.47 58.70
CA LEU A 17 -14.65 45.25 57.87
C LEU A 17 -14.36 43.75 57.72
N ASP A 18 -14.55 42.95 58.77
CA ASP A 18 -14.37 41.49 58.73
C ASP A 18 -15.49 40.78 57.96
N ALA A 19 -16.73 41.27 58.06
CA ALA A 19 -17.84 40.74 57.25
C ALA A 19 -17.62 40.95 55.75
N ARG A 20 -17.10 42.12 55.34
CA ARG A 20 -16.78 42.42 53.93
C ARG A 20 -15.62 41.60 53.39
N ALA A 21 -14.59 41.33 54.21
CA ALA A 21 -13.50 40.44 53.83
C ALA A 21 -14.00 38.99 53.66
N THR A 22 -14.89 38.54 54.55
CA THR A 22 -15.50 37.21 54.50
C THR A 22 -16.44 37.03 53.30
N GLU A 23 -17.23 38.06 52.95
CA GLU A 23 -18.05 38.07 51.72
C GLU A 23 -17.19 38.08 50.44
N MET A 24 -16.08 38.83 50.42
CA MET A 24 -15.14 38.85 49.29
C MET A 24 -14.49 37.48 49.05
N HIS A 25 -14.16 36.76 50.12
CA HIS A 25 -13.62 35.39 50.05
C HIS A 25 -14.68 34.33 49.70
N ALA A 26 -15.95 34.56 50.03
CA ALA A 26 -17.06 33.66 49.66
C ALA A 26 -17.43 33.75 48.17
N LEU A 27 -17.23 34.90 47.53
CA LEU A 27 -17.46 35.08 46.08
C LEU A 27 -16.39 34.41 45.20
N LEU A 28 -15.21 34.12 45.75
CA LEU A 28 -14.10 33.44 45.06
C LEU A 28 -14.21 31.90 45.06
N ARG A 29 -15.21 31.33 45.77
CA ARG A 29 -15.48 29.88 45.80
C ARG A 29 -16.76 29.51 45.05
N LYS A 30 -17.15 30.28 44.04
CA LYS A 30 -18.15 29.81 43.08
C LYS A 30 -17.51 28.63 42.34
N PRO A 31 -17.98 27.38 42.51
CA PRO A 31 -17.44 26.27 41.73
C PRO A 31 -17.59 26.66 40.25
N LEU A 32 -16.48 26.58 39.50
CA LEU A 32 -16.55 26.70 38.05
C LEU A 32 -17.69 25.77 37.59
N PRO A 33 -18.66 26.25 36.80
CA PRO A 33 -19.69 25.37 36.28
C PRO A 33 -18.95 24.20 35.63
N SER A 34 -19.24 22.98 36.08
CA SER A 34 -18.80 21.77 35.40
C SER A 34 -19.22 21.95 33.95
N ALA A 35 -18.24 22.22 33.07
CA ALA A 35 -18.51 22.52 31.68
C ALA A 35 -19.25 21.30 31.13
N ALA A 36 -20.56 21.45 30.89
CA ALA A 36 -21.36 20.40 30.29
C ALA A 36 -20.68 20.06 28.96
N ALA A 37 -20.40 18.77 28.75
CA ALA A 37 -19.78 18.33 27.50
C ALA A 37 -20.62 18.89 26.33
N PRO A 38 -20.00 19.58 25.36
CA PRO A 38 -20.72 20.24 24.29
C PRO A 38 -21.68 19.26 23.61
N ALA A 39 -22.89 19.74 23.30
CA ALA A 39 -23.90 18.95 22.61
C ALA A 39 -23.30 18.39 21.32
N TRP A 40 -23.57 17.11 21.03
CA TRP A 40 -23.05 16.45 19.84
C TRP A 40 -23.50 17.20 18.57
N THR A 41 -22.54 17.60 17.74
CA THR A 41 -22.76 18.43 16.54
C THR A 41 -22.80 17.63 15.23
N GLY A 42 -22.82 16.30 15.30
CA GLY A 42 -22.87 15.41 14.13
C GLY A 42 -21.51 14.84 13.70
N SER A 43 -20.40 15.51 14.03
CA SER A 43 -19.04 15.03 13.79
C SER A 43 -18.03 15.63 14.77
N ALA A 44 -16.93 14.92 14.97
CA ALA A 44 -15.82 15.36 15.81
C ALA A 44 -14.50 14.67 15.44
N LEU A 45 -13.38 15.29 15.81
CA LEU A 45 -12.05 14.68 15.74
C LEU A 45 -11.76 13.86 17.00
N GLY A 46 -10.98 12.81 16.82
CA GLY A 46 -10.42 12.03 17.92
C GLY A 46 -9.19 11.25 17.50
N THR A 47 -8.58 10.55 18.44
CA THR A 47 -7.39 9.73 18.21
C THR A 47 -7.73 8.26 18.38
N VAL A 48 -7.35 7.42 17.43
CA VAL A 48 -7.51 5.96 17.56
C VAL A 48 -6.58 5.48 18.67
N VAL A 49 -7.13 4.85 19.71
CA VAL A 49 -6.34 4.30 20.82
C VAL A 49 -6.25 2.78 20.77
N GLN A 50 -7.19 2.12 20.08
CA GLN A 50 -7.23 0.67 19.97
C GLN A 50 -8.04 0.22 18.75
N SER A 51 -7.60 -0.88 18.12
CA SER A 51 -8.39 -1.66 17.17
C SER A 51 -8.97 -2.90 17.88
N LEU A 52 -10.24 -3.21 17.64
CA LEU A 52 -10.95 -4.34 18.24
C LEU A 52 -11.04 -5.52 17.26
N PRO A 53 -11.12 -6.78 17.75
CA PRO A 53 -11.18 -7.96 16.89
C PRO A 53 -12.41 -8.05 15.97
N ASP A 54 -13.46 -7.28 16.27
CA ASP A 54 -14.70 -7.21 15.50
C ASP A 54 -14.69 -6.12 14.42
N GLY A 55 -13.52 -5.51 14.16
CA GLY A 55 -13.32 -4.47 13.14
C GLY A 55 -13.74 -3.06 13.58
N ARG A 56 -14.13 -2.87 14.84
CA ARG A 56 -14.39 -1.54 15.41
C ARG A 56 -13.12 -0.90 15.95
N PHE A 57 -13.12 0.43 16.00
CA PHE A 57 -12.03 1.22 16.57
C PHE A 57 -12.49 1.95 17.82
N VAL A 58 -11.63 1.97 18.83
CA VAL A 58 -11.79 2.83 20.01
C VAL A 58 -11.11 4.15 19.71
N VAL A 59 -11.89 5.23 19.77
CA VAL A 59 -11.43 6.60 19.46
C VAL A 59 -11.61 7.48 20.68
N GLU A 60 -10.52 8.09 21.14
CA GLU A 60 -10.56 9.08 22.21
C GLU A 60 -10.94 10.46 21.64
N PRO A 61 -12.01 11.10 22.13
CA PRO A 61 -12.42 12.44 21.68
C PRO A 61 -11.35 13.48 21.97
N GLN A 62 -11.03 14.34 21.00
CA GLN A 62 -10.06 15.43 21.25
C GLN A 62 -10.57 16.47 22.25
N GLN A 63 -11.90 16.63 22.36
CA GLN A 63 -12.54 17.51 23.35
C GLN A 63 -12.66 16.88 24.75
N GLY A 64 -12.13 15.66 24.93
CA GLY A 64 -12.30 14.86 26.14
C GLY A 64 -13.68 14.22 26.25
N GLY A 65 -13.80 13.22 27.12
CA GLY A 65 -15.04 12.47 27.35
C GLY A 65 -14.82 10.96 27.30
N ALA A 66 -15.92 10.21 27.26
CA ALA A 66 -15.86 8.76 27.10
C ALA A 66 -15.38 8.40 25.68
N PRO A 67 -14.56 7.35 25.52
CA PRO A 67 -14.13 6.88 24.21
C PRO A 67 -15.31 6.41 23.37
N TRP A 68 -15.22 6.61 22.06
CA TRP A 68 -16.19 6.14 21.08
C TRP A 68 -15.78 4.78 20.52
N HIS A 69 -16.78 3.92 20.28
CA HIS A 69 -16.58 2.64 19.60
C HIS A 69 -17.19 2.75 18.21
N CYS A 70 -16.34 2.94 17.21
CA CYS A 70 -16.76 3.29 15.86
C CYS A 70 -16.41 2.15 14.89
N PRO A 71 -17.38 1.50 14.24
CA PRO A 71 -17.09 0.76 13.01
C PRO A 71 -16.47 1.68 11.95
N LEU A 72 -15.68 1.08 11.05
CA LEU A 72 -15.15 1.76 9.89
C LEU A 72 -16.29 2.04 8.88
N ALA A 73 -16.37 3.27 8.37
CA ALA A 73 -17.23 3.55 7.24
C ALA A 73 -16.65 2.91 5.97
N ALA A 74 -17.52 2.38 5.09
CA ALA A 74 -17.10 1.85 3.79
C ALA A 74 -16.38 2.89 2.90
N SER A 75 -16.54 4.19 3.17
CA SER A 75 -15.84 5.27 2.49
C SER A 75 -14.43 5.55 3.00
N CYS A 76 -14.04 5.02 4.18
CA CYS A 76 -12.70 5.20 4.71
C CYS A 76 -11.75 4.23 3.99
N LEU A 77 -10.89 4.78 3.14
CA LEU A 77 -9.96 3.97 2.33
C LEU A 77 -8.70 3.57 3.10
N LEU A 78 -8.17 4.48 3.92
CA LEU A 78 -6.98 4.19 4.73
C LEU A 78 -7.36 3.28 5.90
N GLN A 79 -6.59 2.21 6.09
CA GLN A 79 -6.66 1.36 7.27
C GLN A 79 -6.23 2.16 8.51
N PRO A 80 -7.13 2.43 9.47
CA PRO A 80 -6.75 3.17 10.67
C PRO A 80 -5.80 2.37 11.55
N SER A 81 -4.84 3.08 12.14
CA SER A 81 -3.85 2.57 13.09
C SER A 81 -3.92 3.32 14.41
N THR A 82 -3.39 2.70 15.47
CA THR A 82 -3.33 3.36 16.79
C THR A 82 -2.44 4.62 16.70
N GLY A 83 -2.92 5.71 17.29
CA GLY A 83 -2.31 7.04 17.24
C GLY A 83 -2.85 7.92 16.11
N ASP A 84 -3.58 7.38 15.14
CA ASP A 84 -4.13 8.17 14.04
C ASP A 84 -5.17 9.18 14.55
N VAL A 85 -5.09 10.40 14.02
CA VAL A 85 -6.16 11.39 14.19
C VAL A 85 -7.22 11.12 13.12
N VAL A 86 -8.46 10.93 13.56
CA VAL A 86 -9.58 10.50 12.71
C VAL A 86 -10.76 11.43 12.83
N LEU A 87 -11.55 11.51 11.75
CA LEU A 87 -12.86 12.14 11.74
C LEU A 87 -13.92 11.07 12.00
N VAL A 88 -14.68 11.26 13.07
CA VAL A 88 -15.81 10.42 13.43
C VAL A 88 -17.10 11.22 13.20
N ALA A 89 -18.10 10.58 12.60
CA ALA A 89 -19.39 11.22 12.36
C ALA A 89 -20.55 10.25 12.56
N GLY A 90 -21.72 10.79 12.90
CA GLY A 90 -22.94 10.02 13.09
C GLY A 90 -24.08 10.88 13.64
N PRO A 91 -25.34 10.40 13.55
CA PRO A 91 -26.48 11.15 14.04
C PRO A 91 -26.49 11.28 15.56
N GLN A 92 -25.95 10.30 16.28
CA GLN A 92 -25.93 10.20 17.74
C GLN A 92 -24.61 9.60 18.22
N ARG A 93 -24.24 9.82 19.49
CA ARG A 93 -22.93 9.39 20.06
C ARG A 93 -22.75 7.87 20.16
N ASP A 94 -23.82 7.11 20.11
CA ASP A 94 -23.85 5.65 20.10
C ASP A 94 -23.90 5.06 18.67
N GLN A 95 -24.05 5.90 17.65
CA GLN A 95 -24.15 5.52 16.24
C GLN A 95 -23.09 6.25 15.41
N LEU A 96 -21.83 6.09 15.82
CA LEU A 96 -20.69 6.77 15.21
C LEU A 96 -19.92 5.85 14.27
N PHE A 97 -19.42 6.43 13.19
CA PHE A 97 -18.54 5.75 12.23
C PHE A 97 -17.23 6.51 12.11
N LEU A 98 -16.13 5.78 11.99
CA LEU A 98 -14.84 6.34 11.59
C LEU A 98 -14.90 6.57 10.08
N ILE A 99 -14.97 7.84 9.67
CA ILE A 99 -15.20 8.22 8.27
C ILE A 99 -13.88 8.39 7.50
N ALA A 100 -12.86 8.94 8.16
CA ALA A 100 -11.58 9.23 7.54
C ALA A 100 -10.45 9.27 8.57
N VAL A 101 -9.26 8.84 8.17
CA VAL A 101 -7.99 9.16 8.84
C VAL A 101 -7.54 10.55 8.35
N VAL A 102 -7.52 11.51 9.26
CA VAL A 102 -7.16 12.91 9.01
C VAL A 102 -5.64 13.08 9.05
N THR A 103 -4.97 12.40 9.98
CA THR A 103 -3.51 12.41 10.09
C THR A 103 -3.06 11.05 10.62
N GLN A 104 -2.22 10.38 9.85
CA GLN A 104 -1.61 9.12 10.29
C GLN A 104 -0.54 9.38 11.34
N ALA A 105 -0.48 8.53 12.37
CA ALA A 105 0.62 8.55 13.33
C ALA A 105 1.97 8.25 12.67
N ASP A 106 1.97 7.29 11.75
CA ASP A 106 3.09 6.97 10.87
C ASP A 106 2.66 7.09 9.40
N PRO A 107 2.98 8.21 8.73
CA PRO A 107 2.64 8.41 7.32
C PRO A 107 3.50 7.56 6.36
N SER A 108 4.50 6.82 6.84
CA SER A 108 5.31 5.92 6.00
C SER A 108 4.64 4.57 5.71
N GLN A 109 3.56 4.24 6.41
CA GLN A 109 2.88 2.93 6.37
C GLN A 109 1.38 3.05 6.04
N SER A 110 1.02 3.67 4.92
CA SER A 110 -0.38 3.74 4.48
C SER A 110 -0.83 2.44 3.81
N GLN A 111 -1.98 1.92 4.24
CA GLN A 111 -2.54 0.69 3.68
C GLN A 111 -4.00 0.89 3.24
N LEU A 112 -4.34 0.24 2.12
CA LEU A 112 -5.71 0.06 1.64
C LEU A 112 -6.05 -1.43 1.82
N VAL A 113 -6.89 -1.75 2.79
CA VAL A 113 -7.22 -3.13 3.17
C VAL A 113 -8.71 -3.39 2.91
N THR A 114 -9.02 -4.57 2.39
CA THR A 114 -10.40 -5.04 2.17
C THR A 114 -10.50 -6.50 2.55
N ASP A 115 -11.61 -6.91 3.15
CA ASP A 115 -11.90 -8.32 3.43
C ASP A 115 -12.40 -9.06 2.18
N GLY A 116 -12.99 -8.33 1.22
CA GLY A 116 -13.53 -8.86 -0.02
C GLY A 116 -12.76 -8.39 -1.25
N ASP A 117 -13.34 -8.64 -2.43
CA ASP A 117 -12.72 -8.28 -3.71
C ASP A 117 -12.52 -6.77 -3.88
N LEU A 118 -11.31 -6.35 -4.23
CA LEU A 118 -11.01 -4.98 -4.64
C LEU A 118 -10.90 -4.87 -6.16
N THR A 119 -11.68 -3.98 -6.76
CA THR A 119 -11.53 -3.61 -8.17
C THR A 119 -11.16 -2.13 -8.30
N ILE A 120 -9.97 -1.85 -8.85
CA ILE A 120 -9.57 -0.50 -9.26
C ILE A 120 -9.86 -0.34 -10.76
N ARG A 121 -10.79 0.54 -11.12
CA ARG A 121 -11.23 0.71 -12.51
C ARG A 121 -11.38 2.18 -12.89
N SER A 122 -10.75 2.56 -14.00
CA SER A 122 -11.03 3.81 -14.70
C SER A 122 -11.95 3.55 -15.90
N ARG A 123 -13.06 4.29 -16.03
CA ARG A 123 -14.06 4.04 -17.10
C ARG A 123 -13.69 4.69 -18.44
N ARG A 124 -12.91 5.76 -18.41
CA ARG A 124 -12.58 6.59 -19.59
C ARG A 124 -11.12 7.04 -19.63
N GLY A 125 -10.34 6.76 -18.58
CA GLY A 125 -8.96 7.23 -18.45
C GLY A 125 -8.00 6.11 -18.12
N GLY A 126 -6.77 6.48 -17.76
CA GLY A 126 -5.73 5.54 -17.34
C GLY A 126 -5.70 5.31 -15.83
N ILE A 127 -4.92 4.29 -15.45
CA ILE A 127 -4.43 4.08 -14.08
C ILE A 127 -2.92 4.18 -14.16
N ALA A 128 -2.32 5.02 -13.31
CA ALA A 128 -0.87 5.14 -13.20
C ALA A 128 -0.46 4.79 -11.77
N LEU A 129 0.51 3.88 -11.63
CA LEU A 129 1.16 3.53 -10.37
C LEU A 129 2.63 3.91 -10.50
N GLN A 130 3.10 4.78 -9.61
CA GLN A 130 4.47 5.28 -9.62
C GLN A 130 5.04 5.14 -8.21
N ALA A 131 6.16 4.44 -8.09
CA ALA A 131 6.85 4.24 -6.84
C ALA A 131 8.35 4.01 -7.09
N PRO A 132 9.24 4.38 -6.15
CA PRO A 132 10.65 3.99 -6.20
C PRO A 132 10.86 2.47 -6.09
N ASP A 133 9.96 1.78 -5.38
CA ASP A 133 9.93 0.33 -5.20
C ASP A 133 8.50 -0.19 -5.48
N PHE A 134 8.37 -1.23 -6.30
CA PHE A 134 7.10 -1.80 -6.71
C PHE A 134 7.14 -3.32 -6.58
N SER A 135 6.29 -3.85 -5.70
CA SER A 135 6.08 -5.28 -5.52
C SER A 135 4.64 -5.66 -5.86
N LEU A 136 4.50 -6.79 -6.54
CA LEU A 136 3.21 -7.40 -6.85
C LEU A 136 3.30 -8.88 -6.53
N GLN A 137 2.48 -9.33 -5.58
CA GLN A 137 2.40 -10.74 -5.19
C GLN A 137 0.96 -11.22 -5.34
N ALA A 138 0.80 -12.36 -6.02
CA ALA A 138 -0.47 -13.04 -6.19
C ALA A 138 -0.24 -14.53 -6.40
N ASP A 139 -1.13 -15.36 -5.86
CA ASP A 139 -1.13 -16.81 -6.15
C ASP A 139 -1.54 -17.09 -7.60
N LYS A 140 -2.38 -16.21 -8.17
CA LYS A 140 -2.83 -16.25 -9.56
C LYS A 140 -2.92 -14.85 -10.13
N ALA A 141 -2.34 -14.64 -11.31
CA ALA A 141 -2.43 -13.40 -12.05
C ALA A 141 -2.79 -13.65 -13.52
N THR A 142 -3.65 -12.80 -14.07
CA THR A 142 -3.93 -12.72 -15.50
C THR A 142 -3.61 -11.31 -15.95
N LEU A 143 -2.74 -11.19 -16.95
CA LEU A 143 -2.43 -9.92 -17.60
C LEU A 143 -2.96 -9.98 -19.03
N ASP A 144 -4.02 -9.24 -19.30
CA ASP A 144 -4.56 -9.05 -20.65
C ASP A 144 -4.17 -7.67 -21.14
N ILE A 145 -3.18 -7.62 -22.04
CA ILE A 145 -2.53 -6.40 -22.49
C ILE A 145 -2.39 -6.45 -24.01
N ASN A 146 -3.05 -5.51 -24.69
CA ASN A 146 -2.99 -5.39 -26.15
C ASN A 146 -1.63 -4.88 -26.65
N ASP A 147 -1.05 -3.91 -25.94
CA ASP A 147 0.26 -3.33 -26.24
C ASP A 147 1.03 -3.10 -24.93
N MET A 148 2.21 -3.70 -24.84
CA MET A 148 3.10 -3.63 -23.68
C MET A 148 4.46 -3.09 -24.09
N THR A 149 4.88 -2.02 -23.43
CA THR A 149 6.29 -1.60 -23.44
C THR A 149 6.90 -1.85 -22.07
N TYR A 150 7.88 -2.75 -22.00
CA TYR A 150 8.71 -2.96 -20.83
C TYR A 150 10.06 -2.27 -21.00
N ARG A 151 10.52 -1.55 -19.97
CA ARG A 151 11.86 -0.95 -19.92
C ARG A 151 12.48 -1.25 -18.56
N GLY A 152 13.60 -1.94 -18.56
CA GLY A 152 14.34 -2.30 -17.35
C GLY A 152 15.72 -2.83 -17.70
N ALA A 153 16.60 -2.92 -16.70
CA ALA A 153 17.97 -3.41 -16.88
C ALA A 153 18.06 -4.95 -16.84
N GLU A 154 17.21 -5.61 -16.07
CA GLU A 154 17.18 -7.07 -15.91
C GLU A 154 15.73 -7.56 -15.84
N VAL A 155 15.46 -8.70 -16.50
CA VAL A 155 14.25 -9.49 -16.30
C VAL A 155 14.68 -10.89 -15.86
N ARG A 156 14.19 -11.33 -14.71
CA ARG A 156 14.37 -12.71 -14.24
C ARG A 156 13.02 -13.43 -14.25
N VAL A 157 12.94 -14.50 -15.04
CA VAL A 157 11.76 -15.35 -15.13
C VAL A 157 12.11 -16.74 -14.60
N THR A 158 11.43 -17.15 -13.54
CA THR A 158 11.46 -18.55 -13.06
C THR A 158 10.08 -19.13 -13.25
N ALA A 159 9.95 -20.08 -14.18
CA ALA A 159 8.68 -20.68 -14.52
C ALA A 159 8.85 -22.18 -14.74
N LEU A 160 7.85 -22.96 -14.34
CA LEU A 160 7.79 -24.38 -14.66
C LEU A 160 7.57 -24.60 -16.17
N VAL A 161 6.75 -23.75 -16.78
CA VAL A 161 6.44 -23.76 -18.21
C VAL A 161 6.36 -22.32 -18.72
N ALA A 162 7.09 -22.02 -19.79
CA ALA A 162 6.95 -20.79 -20.56
C ALA A 162 6.56 -21.14 -22.00
N ARG A 163 5.54 -20.45 -22.54
CA ARG A 163 5.11 -20.61 -23.94
C ARG A 163 4.99 -19.24 -24.59
N PHE A 164 5.63 -19.10 -25.74
CA PHE A 164 5.54 -17.92 -26.58
C PHE A 164 4.80 -18.33 -27.84
N VAL A 165 3.61 -17.76 -28.04
CA VAL A 165 2.77 -18.03 -29.22
C VAL A 165 2.48 -16.71 -29.88
N GLY A 166 2.91 -16.56 -31.12
CA GLY A 166 2.78 -15.32 -31.87
C GLY A 166 3.18 -15.50 -33.32
N ARG A 167 2.91 -14.48 -34.13
CA ARG A 167 3.29 -14.45 -35.55
C ARG A 167 4.77 -14.18 -35.76
N THR A 168 5.34 -13.35 -34.89
CA THR A 168 6.74 -12.90 -34.98
C THR A 168 7.34 -12.86 -33.59
N LEU A 169 8.58 -13.33 -33.47
CA LEU A 169 9.44 -13.17 -32.31
C LEU A 169 10.78 -12.66 -32.81
N GLU A 170 11.11 -11.41 -32.49
CA GLU A 170 12.41 -10.82 -32.78
C GLU A 170 13.23 -10.78 -31.50
N THR A 171 14.50 -11.13 -31.60
CA THR A 171 15.39 -11.16 -30.44
C THR A 171 16.76 -10.67 -30.87
N VAL A 172 17.23 -9.60 -30.25
CA VAL A 172 18.55 -8.99 -30.49
C VAL A 172 19.33 -9.07 -29.20
N LEU A 173 20.42 -9.81 -29.21
CA LEU A 173 21.21 -10.15 -28.00
C LEU A 173 22.69 -10.04 -28.32
N ASP A 174 23.49 -9.72 -27.30
CA ASP A 174 24.95 -9.90 -27.33
C ASP A 174 25.34 -11.38 -27.18
N ARG A 175 24.67 -12.10 -26.27
CA ARG A 175 24.91 -13.52 -26.01
C ARG A 175 23.61 -14.28 -25.74
N LEU A 176 23.48 -15.45 -26.35
CA LEU A 176 22.41 -16.42 -26.08
C LEU A 176 23.04 -17.75 -25.60
N SER A 177 22.67 -18.18 -24.40
CA SER A 177 23.04 -19.49 -23.85
C SER A 177 21.79 -20.33 -23.66
N LEU A 178 21.72 -21.49 -24.34
CA LEU A 178 20.61 -22.42 -24.23
C LEU A 178 21.11 -23.76 -23.67
N LEU A 179 20.65 -24.12 -22.49
CA LEU A 179 20.88 -25.44 -21.90
C LEU A 179 19.53 -26.13 -21.82
N THR A 180 19.35 -27.17 -22.62
CA THR A 180 18.10 -27.93 -22.68
C THR A 180 18.39 -29.41 -22.89
N ARG A 181 17.50 -30.27 -22.39
CA ARG A 181 17.53 -31.70 -22.67
C ARG A 181 17.11 -32.00 -24.12
N THR A 182 16.14 -31.26 -24.64
CA THR A 182 15.59 -31.44 -25.98
C THR A 182 15.34 -30.09 -26.63
N SER A 183 15.80 -29.94 -27.87
CA SER A 183 15.51 -28.79 -28.72
C SER A 183 14.96 -29.30 -30.04
N PHE A 184 13.84 -28.72 -30.48
CA PHE A 184 13.26 -29.00 -31.78
C PHE A 184 13.03 -27.67 -32.49
N ARG A 185 13.49 -27.58 -33.73
CA ARG A 185 13.31 -26.41 -34.59
C ARG A 185 12.80 -26.91 -35.94
N LEU A 186 11.65 -26.39 -36.36
CA LEU A 186 11.12 -26.58 -37.69
C LEU A 186 11.14 -25.22 -38.38
N ILE A 187 11.87 -25.14 -39.48
CA ILE A 187 11.95 -23.95 -40.31
C ILE A 187 11.48 -24.37 -41.70
N GLU A 188 10.37 -23.81 -42.16
CA GLU A 188 9.76 -24.18 -43.45
C GLU A 188 10.49 -23.53 -44.64
N GLU A 189 10.93 -22.29 -44.47
CA GLU A 189 11.57 -21.53 -45.54
C GLU A 189 13.10 -21.50 -45.38
N VAL A 190 13.62 -20.58 -44.57
CA VAL A 190 15.06 -20.31 -44.50
C VAL A 190 15.54 -20.23 -43.06
N GLU A 191 16.50 -21.07 -42.71
CA GLU A 191 17.39 -20.87 -41.57
C GLU A 191 18.73 -20.37 -42.10
N GLN A 192 19.10 -19.13 -41.76
CA GLN A 192 20.40 -18.57 -42.12
C GLN A 192 21.29 -18.43 -40.88
N VAL A 193 22.42 -19.13 -40.89
CA VAL A 193 23.44 -19.02 -39.84
C VAL A 193 24.70 -18.39 -40.43
N ARG A 194 25.12 -17.26 -39.85
CA ARG A 194 26.41 -16.62 -40.13
C ARG A 194 27.16 -16.49 -38.82
N ALA A 195 28.29 -17.18 -38.70
CA ALA A 195 29.08 -17.22 -37.49
C ALA A 195 30.56 -17.27 -37.83
N GLY A 196 31.41 -16.76 -36.92
CA GLY A 196 32.86 -16.92 -37.03
C GLY A 196 33.30 -18.38 -36.89
N GLN A 197 32.62 -19.14 -36.03
CA GLN A 197 32.80 -20.57 -35.85
C GLN A 197 31.43 -21.22 -35.61
N ILE A 198 31.23 -22.39 -36.22
CA ILE A 198 30.09 -23.26 -35.96
C ILE A 198 30.66 -24.58 -35.47
N ASP A 199 30.24 -25.01 -34.28
CA ASP A 199 30.61 -26.30 -33.70
C ASP A 199 29.34 -27.14 -33.52
N MET A 200 29.33 -28.33 -34.11
CA MET A 200 28.21 -29.27 -34.05
C MET A 200 28.77 -30.65 -33.69
N GLN A 201 28.37 -31.14 -32.52
CA GLN A 201 28.75 -32.46 -32.03
C GLN A 201 27.49 -33.24 -31.64
N ALA A 202 27.44 -34.51 -32.06
CA ALA A 202 26.43 -35.47 -31.64
C ALA A 202 27.13 -36.72 -31.08
N SER A 203 26.57 -37.31 -30.02
CA SER A 203 27.12 -38.51 -29.39
C SER A 203 26.82 -39.80 -30.16
N GLU A 204 25.71 -39.83 -30.90
CA GLU A 204 25.26 -41.01 -31.64
C GLU A 204 25.27 -40.78 -33.14
N SER A 205 24.48 -39.81 -33.64
CA SER A 205 24.40 -39.52 -35.06
C SER A 205 24.18 -38.04 -35.35
N LEU A 206 24.83 -37.56 -36.41
CA LEU A 206 24.55 -36.27 -37.02
C LEU A 206 24.09 -36.52 -38.46
N ARG A 207 22.91 -36.01 -38.84
CA ARG A 207 22.36 -36.16 -40.19
C ARG A 207 22.23 -34.81 -40.87
N LEU A 208 22.90 -34.66 -41.99
CA LEU A 208 22.70 -33.55 -42.93
C LEU A 208 22.05 -34.13 -44.19
N HIS A 209 20.84 -33.66 -44.51
CA HIS A 209 20.10 -34.14 -45.66
C HIS A 209 19.50 -32.96 -46.42
N ALA A 210 19.78 -32.87 -47.71
CA ALA A 210 19.24 -31.86 -48.60
C ALA A 210 19.22 -32.43 -50.03
N LYS A 211 18.43 -31.80 -50.91
CA LYS A 211 18.51 -32.10 -52.35
C LYS A 211 19.91 -31.84 -52.91
N ASN A 212 20.53 -30.74 -52.46
CA ASN A 212 21.90 -30.35 -52.79
C ASN A 212 22.61 -29.90 -51.51
N THR A 213 23.83 -30.39 -51.29
CA THR A 213 24.70 -29.95 -50.18
C THR A 213 26.01 -29.45 -50.76
N PHE A 214 26.39 -28.22 -50.41
CA PHE A 214 27.65 -27.61 -50.84
C PHE A 214 28.57 -27.46 -49.63
N VAL A 215 29.77 -28.02 -49.71
CA VAL A 215 30.83 -27.87 -48.71
C VAL A 215 32.06 -27.35 -49.42
N THR A 216 32.48 -26.13 -49.08
CA THR A 216 33.63 -25.46 -49.70
C THR A 216 34.57 -24.99 -48.60
N SER A 217 35.86 -25.31 -48.72
CA SER A 217 36.91 -24.82 -47.82
C SER A 217 38.06 -24.25 -48.64
N LYS A 218 38.67 -23.16 -48.15
CA LYS A 218 39.89 -22.59 -48.74
C LYS A 218 41.14 -23.35 -48.32
N ALA A 219 41.12 -23.99 -47.15
CA ALA A 219 42.30 -24.58 -46.52
C ALA A 219 42.18 -26.11 -46.41
N LEU A 220 41.18 -26.61 -45.69
CA LEU A 220 41.02 -28.04 -45.41
C LEU A 220 39.56 -28.42 -45.25
N VAL A 221 39.18 -29.54 -45.87
CA VAL A 221 38.06 -30.38 -45.44
C VAL A 221 38.68 -31.70 -44.98
N LYS A 222 38.48 -32.07 -43.71
CA LYS A 222 38.88 -33.38 -43.19
C LYS A 222 37.63 -34.20 -42.92
N VAL A 223 37.58 -35.39 -43.50
CA VAL A 223 36.55 -36.40 -43.22
C VAL A 223 37.28 -37.63 -42.72
N ASP A 224 36.93 -38.10 -41.53
CA ASP A 224 37.55 -39.24 -40.86
C ASP A 224 36.43 -40.16 -40.39
N ALA A 225 36.47 -41.42 -40.83
CA ALA A 225 35.43 -42.40 -40.55
C ALA A 225 36.00 -43.81 -40.77
N GLU A 226 35.44 -44.79 -40.05
CA GLU A 226 35.71 -46.21 -40.33
C GLU A 226 35.27 -46.60 -41.75
N GLN A 227 34.18 -46.01 -42.25
CA GLN A 227 33.69 -46.18 -43.62
C GLN A 227 33.15 -44.87 -44.19
N ILE A 228 33.48 -44.62 -45.46
CA ILE A 228 32.91 -43.53 -46.26
C ILE A 228 32.27 -44.15 -47.49
N HIS A 229 30.95 -43.99 -47.62
CA HIS A 229 30.20 -44.36 -48.81
C HIS A 229 29.96 -43.10 -49.63
N MET A 230 30.58 -43.01 -50.81
CA MET A 230 30.51 -41.84 -51.69
C MET A 230 30.09 -42.33 -53.08
N GLY A 231 28.96 -41.84 -53.58
CA GLY A 231 28.34 -42.26 -54.85
C GLY A 231 27.38 -41.22 -55.38
#